data_AF-A0A146LD18-F1
#
_entry.id   AF-A0A146LD18-F1
#
_cell.length_a   1.000
_cell.length_b   1.000
_cell.length_c   1.000
_cell.angle_alpha   90.00
_cell.angle_beta   90.00
_cell.angle_gamma   90.00
#
_symmetry.space_group_name_H-M   'P 1'
#
loop_
_entity.id
_entity.type
_entity.pdbx_description
1 polymer ?
#
loop_
_entity_poly.entity_id
_entity_poly.type
_entity_poly.pdbx_seq_one_letter_code
_entity_poly.pdbx_strand_id
1 'polypeptide(L)'
;FCGLGTAAPDSNPLGAYACLSSGDWSPELPRCTLQCEPLVKPHVKFRCEYNSAEVNCSNYMRPGTVATYECDLFYTLNNKLVRDDNHCLEEGKWLLDPPQCEPDCGVPNPLVRNVTLTVAHGVDTKDVLEFPWHVGLHMRNSSAGILEWSNHCGGSLISPHLVLTGMHALLTH
;
A
#
# COMPACT_ATOMS: atom_id res chain seq x y z
N PHE A 1 26.85 -4.64 -20.53
CA PHE A 1 25.97 -5.01 -19.40
C PHE A 1 25.63 -3.74 -18.67
N CYS A 2 24.35 -3.49 -18.40
CA CYS A 2 23.88 -2.33 -17.65
C CYS A 2 23.76 -2.70 -16.16
N GLY A 3 24.13 -1.78 -15.27
CA GLY A 3 24.04 -1.99 -13.83
C GLY A 3 22.61 -1.99 -13.31
N LEU A 4 22.43 -2.27 -12.02
CA LEU A 4 21.12 -2.21 -11.37
C LEU A 4 20.48 -0.81 -11.53
N GLY A 5 19.18 -0.77 -11.80
CA GLY A 5 18.46 0.48 -12.07
C GLY A 5 18.79 1.12 -13.41
N THR A 6 19.43 0.39 -14.31
CA THR A 6 19.70 0.85 -15.68
C THR A 6 19.43 -0.25 -16.70
N ALA A 7 19.02 0.13 -17.90
CA ALA A 7 18.74 -0.81 -18.98
C ALA A 7 19.35 -0.35 -20.30
N ALA A 8 19.61 -1.29 -21.20
CA ALA A 8 19.96 -0.96 -22.58
C ALA A 8 18.73 -0.36 -23.29
N PRO A 9 18.90 0.63 -24.18
CA PRO A 9 17.81 1.21 -24.96
C PRO A 9 17.09 0.19 -25.84
N ASP A 10 15.82 0.45 -26.15
CA ASP A 10 14.99 -0.42 -26.99
C ASP A 10 15.35 -0.36 -28.49
N SER A 11 16.26 0.54 -28.88
CA SER A 11 16.63 0.78 -30.29
C SER A 11 17.31 -0.39 -30.99
N ASN A 12 17.89 -1.35 -30.25
CA ASN A 12 18.49 -2.56 -30.81
C ASN A 12 18.00 -3.83 -30.09
N PRO A 13 16.79 -4.32 -30.42
CA PRO A 13 16.19 -5.47 -29.73
C PRO A 13 16.92 -6.79 -29.98
N LEU A 14 17.69 -6.91 -31.08
CA LEU A 14 18.49 -8.09 -31.40
C LEU A 14 19.80 -8.15 -30.61
N GLY A 15 20.24 -7.03 -30.03
CA GLY A 15 21.51 -6.93 -29.31
C GLY A 15 22.74 -7.27 -30.15
N ALA A 16 22.64 -7.21 -31.48
CA ALA A 16 23.72 -7.55 -32.40
C ALA A 16 24.59 -6.33 -32.67
N TYR A 17 25.91 -6.52 -32.57
CA TYR A 17 26.92 -5.50 -32.85
C TYR A 17 28.02 -6.12 -33.72
N ALA A 18 28.50 -5.37 -34.70
CA ALA A 18 29.61 -5.76 -35.56
C ALA A 18 30.74 -4.74 -35.46
N CYS A 19 31.98 -5.22 -35.40
CA CYS A 19 33.14 -4.38 -35.59
C CYS A 19 33.44 -4.27 -37.09
N LEU A 20 33.43 -3.06 -37.61
CA LEU A 20 33.70 -2.77 -39.02
C LEU A 20 35.21 -2.81 -39.28
N SER A 21 35.59 -2.94 -40.55
CA SER A 21 37.00 -2.86 -40.98
C SER A 21 37.64 -1.50 -40.71
N SER A 22 36.85 -0.45 -40.46
CA SER A 22 37.32 0.86 -40.00
C SER A 22 37.76 0.86 -38.53
N GLY A 23 37.39 -0.16 -37.75
CA GLY A 23 37.59 -0.24 -36.31
C GLY A 23 36.39 0.27 -35.49
N ASP A 24 35.35 0.80 -36.14
CA ASP A 24 34.14 1.29 -35.47
C ASP A 24 33.10 0.20 -35.24
N TRP A 25 32.28 0.37 -34.21
CA TRP A 25 31.13 -0.50 -33.95
C TRP A 25 29.90 -0.06 -34.75
N SER A 26 29.19 -1.02 -35.32
CA SER A 26 27.91 -0.82 -35.99
C SER A 26 26.86 -1.80 -35.44
N PRO A 27 25.73 -1.29 -34.90
CA PRO A 27 25.47 0.12 -34.58
C PRO A 27 26.40 0.63 -33.44
N GLU A 28 26.38 1.95 -33.19
CA GLU A 28 27.10 2.54 -32.04
C GLU A 28 26.69 1.84 -30.75
N LEU A 29 27.67 1.58 -29.87
CA LEU A 29 27.40 0.91 -28.60
C LEU A 29 26.44 1.77 -27.75
N PRO A 30 25.33 1.19 -27.25
CA PRO A 30 24.34 1.97 -26.54
C PRO A 30 24.85 2.40 -25.17
N ARG A 31 24.35 3.56 -24.71
CA ARG A 31 24.47 3.99 -23.32
C ARG A 31 23.28 3.46 -22.53
N CYS A 32 23.53 2.99 -21.31
CA CYS A 32 22.46 2.54 -20.43
C CYS A 32 21.59 3.74 -20.00
N THR A 33 20.28 3.56 -20.05
CA THR A 33 19.30 4.54 -19.58
C THR A 33 18.95 4.26 -18.12
N LEU A 34 18.67 5.32 -17.36
CA LEU A 34 18.20 5.19 -15.98
C LEU A 34 16.79 4.63 -15.98
N GLN A 35 16.47 3.85 -14.95
CA GLN A 35 15.16 3.26 -14.74
C GLN A 35 14.55 3.78 -13.45
N CYS A 36 13.22 3.93 -13.43
CA CYS A 36 12.50 4.33 -12.24
C CYS A 36 12.50 3.22 -11.20
N GLU A 37 12.50 3.61 -9.92
CA GLU A 37 12.50 2.66 -8.82
C GLU A 37 11.23 1.79 -8.79
N PRO A 38 11.35 0.55 -8.27
CA PRO A 38 10.21 -0.32 -8.01
C PRO A 38 9.10 0.36 -7.18
N LEU A 39 7.85 0.12 -7.57
CA LEU A 39 6.68 0.60 -6.85
C LEU A 39 6.20 -0.49 -5.88
N VAL A 40 6.64 -0.38 -4.62
CA VAL A 40 6.19 -1.23 -3.52
C VAL A 40 5.80 -0.34 -2.33
N LYS A 41 4.50 -0.25 -2.06
CA LYS A 41 3.94 0.49 -0.93
C LYS A 41 2.87 -0.34 -0.22
N PRO A 42 2.76 -0.24 1.12
CA PRO A 42 1.70 -0.93 1.84
C PRO A 42 0.35 -0.31 1.48
N HIS A 43 -0.67 -1.16 1.36
CA HIS A 43 -2.05 -0.75 1.08
C HIS A 43 -2.27 -0.06 -0.27
N VAL A 44 -1.33 -0.19 -1.20
CA VAL A 44 -1.43 0.31 -2.57
C VAL A 44 -1.18 -0.83 -3.54
N LYS A 45 -2.12 -1.06 -4.45
CA LYS A 45 -1.96 -1.95 -5.59
C LYS A 45 -1.54 -1.14 -6.79
N PHE A 46 -0.39 -1.46 -7.37
CA PHE A 46 0.09 -0.84 -8.60
C PHE A 46 -0.17 -1.74 -9.81
N ARG A 47 -0.51 -1.13 -10.93
CA ARG A 47 -0.52 -1.77 -12.26
C ARG A 47 0.34 -0.95 -13.19
N CYS A 48 1.32 -1.59 -13.82
CA CYS A 48 2.32 -0.94 -14.65
C CYS A 48 2.23 -1.47 -16.08
N GLU A 49 2.26 -0.56 -17.04
CA GLU A 49 2.18 -0.87 -18.46
C GLU A 49 3.35 -0.21 -19.19
N TYR A 50 4.06 -1.00 -20.00
CA TYR A 50 5.14 -0.54 -20.86
C TYR A 50 4.90 -1.05 -22.28
N ASN A 51 4.88 -0.15 -23.28
CA ASN A 51 4.59 -0.49 -24.68
C ASN A 51 3.31 -1.36 -24.83
N SER A 52 2.24 -0.99 -24.12
CA SER A 52 0.96 -1.72 -24.10
C SER A 52 1.00 -3.14 -23.55
N ALA A 53 2.06 -3.50 -22.82
CA ALA A 53 2.19 -4.77 -22.12
C ALA A 53 2.27 -4.55 -20.61
N GLU A 54 1.57 -5.38 -19.85
CA GLU A 54 1.64 -5.35 -18.39
C GLU A 54 3.02 -5.83 -17.91
N VAL A 55 3.63 -5.05 -17.02
CA VAL A 55 4.95 -5.31 -16.45
C VAL A 55 4.86 -5.34 -14.93
N ASN A 56 5.74 -6.11 -14.29
CA ASN A 56 5.73 -6.27 -12.84
C ASN A 56 6.28 -5.01 -12.15
N CYS A 57 5.41 -4.21 -11.54
CA CYS A 57 5.72 -2.99 -10.79
C CYS A 57 6.80 -3.11 -9.71
N SER A 58 7.08 -4.32 -9.22
CA SER A 58 8.12 -4.59 -8.22
C SER A 58 9.55 -4.61 -8.80
N ASN A 59 9.71 -4.40 -10.10
CA ASN A 59 11.01 -4.26 -10.77
C ASN A 59 11.29 -2.80 -11.15
N TYR A 60 12.53 -2.51 -11.54
CA TYR A 60 12.91 -1.23 -12.13
C TYR A 60 12.21 -1.02 -13.48
N MET A 61 11.68 0.19 -13.68
CA MET A 61 10.83 0.52 -14.83
C MET A 61 11.55 1.35 -15.87
N ARG A 62 11.34 1.01 -17.15
CA ARG A 62 11.87 1.79 -18.26
C ARG A 62 11.16 3.14 -18.35
N PRO A 63 11.86 4.20 -18.79
CA PRO A 63 11.22 5.44 -19.21
C PRO A 63 10.08 5.17 -20.20
N GLY A 64 8.95 5.86 -20.03
CA GLY A 64 7.71 5.63 -20.78
C GLY A 64 6.76 4.61 -20.15
N THR A 65 7.15 3.89 -19.09
CA THR A 65 6.19 3.07 -18.32
C THR A 65 5.14 3.97 -17.66
N VAL A 66 3.88 3.55 -17.77
CA VAL A 66 2.73 4.17 -17.09
C VAL A 66 2.29 3.29 -15.93
N ALA A 67 2.22 3.86 -14.73
CA ALA A 67 1.73 3.19 -13.53
C ALA A 67 0.39 3.79 -13.11
N THR A 68 -0.59 2.93 -12.86
CA THR A 68 -1.86 3.27 -12.21
C THR A 68 -1.90 2.60 -10.85
N TYR A 69 -2.76 3.10 -9.96
CA TYR A 69 -2.80 2.61 -8.59
C TYR A 69 -4.21 2.63 -8.00
N GLU A 70 -4.43 1.75 -7.04
CA GLU A 70 -5.67 1.61 -6.29
C GLU A 70 -5.33 1.30 -4.83
N CYS A 71 -6.05 1.91 -3.88
CA CYS A 71 -5.89 1.56 -2.48
C CYS A 71 -6.53 0.20 -2.17
N ASP A 72 -5.98 -0.51 -1.18
CA ASP A 72 -6.66 -1.68 -0.61
C ASP A 72 -8.04 -1.30 -0.04
N LEU A 73 -8.91 -2.30 0.12
CA LEU A 73 -10.20 -2.12 0.78
C LEU A 73 -10.00 -1.50 2.18
N PHE A 74 -10.86 -0.54 2.54
CA PHE A 74 -10.81 0.26 3.77
C PHE A 74 -9.62 1.23 3.85
N TYR A 75 -9.02 1.57 2.72
CA TYR A 75 -8.05 2.64 2.61
C TYR A 75 -8.42 3.61 1.50
N THR A 76 -8.12 4.89 1.70
CA THR A 76 -8.37 5.95 0.71
C THR A 76 -7.12 6.78 0.45
N LEU A 77 -7.06 7.37 -0.74
CA LEU A 77 -6.00 8.31 -1.10
C LEU A 77 -6.13 9.57 -0.25
N ASN A 78 -5.07 9.92 0.49
CA ASN A 78 -5.04 11.13 1.29
C ASN A 78 -5.22 12.39 0.42
N ASN A 79 -4.67 12.38 -0.80
CA ASN A 79 -4.76 13.51 -1.73
C ASN A 79 -5.53 13.15 -3.02
N LYS A 80 -6.70 13.76 -3.21
CA LYS A 80 -7.54 13.58 -4.41
C LYS A 80 -7.01 14.31 -5.66
N LEU A 81 -5.94 15.09 -5.53
CA LEU A 81 -5.29 15.78 -6.66
C LEU A 81 -4.22 14.92 -7.34
N VAL A 82 -3.93 13.72 -6.81
CA VAL A 82 -2.99 12.81 -7.47
C VAL A 82 -3.68 12.27 -8.73
N ARG A 83 -2.99 12.43 -9.87
CA ARG A 83 -3.45 11.97 -11.18
C ARG A 83 -3.55 10.45 -11.19
N ASP A 84 -4.58 9.89 -11.83
CA ASP A 84 -4.82 8.44 -11.85
C ASP A 84 -3.66 7.62 -12.45
N ASP A 85 -2.77 8.27 -13.20
CA ASP A 85 -1.59 7.70 -13.84
C ASP A 85 -0.29 8.47 -13.51
N ASN A 86 0.78 7.72 -13.29
CA ASN A 86 2.14 8.21 -13.05
C ASN A 86 3.09 7.68 -14.12
N HIS A 87 4.01 8.52 -14.59
CA HIS A 87 4.84 8.22 -15.76
C HIS A 87 6.30 8.11 -15.34
N CYS A 88 7.01 7.09 -15.82
CA CYS A 88 8.45 6.99 -15.66
C CYS A 88 9.15 7.91 -16.69
N LEU A 89 9.91 8.89 -16.21
CA LEU A 89 10.61 9.88 -17.03
C LEU A 89 11.97 9.36 -17.52
N GLU A 90 12.51 10.01 -18.55
CA GLU A 90 13.83 9.70 -19.12
C GLU A 90 14.98 9.85 -18.12
N GLU A 91 14.82 10.69 -17.09
CA GLU A 91 15.83 10.81 -16.01
C GLU A 91 15.80 9.63 -15.01
N GLY A 92 14.95 8.61 -15.24
CA GLY A 92 14.79 7.46 -14.34
C GLY A 92 14.07 7.82 -13.05
N LYS A 93 13.15 8.78 -13.09
CA LYS A 93 12.29 9.17 -11.96
C LYS A 93 10.84 9.13 -12.36
N TRP A 94 9.99 8.75 -11.41
CA TRP A 94 8.55 8.91 -11.57
C TRP A 94 8.19 10.40 -11.62
N LEU A 95 7.24 10.77 -12.48
CA LEU A 95 6.78 12.15 -12.65
C LEU A 95 6.24 12.72 -11.35
N LEU A 96 5.51 11.90 -10.59
CA LEU A 96 4.99 12.24 -9.27
C LEU A 96 5.51 11.24 -8.24
N ASP A 97 5.56 11.66 -6.98
CA ASP A 97 5.80 10.72 -5.89
C ASP A 97 4.66 9.70 -5.83
N PRO A 98 4.95 8.40 -5.61
CA PRO A 98 3.93 7.39 -5.46
C PRO A 98 2.96 7.74 -4.32
N PRO A 99 1.65 7.49 -4.49
CA PRO A 99 0.65 7.87 -3.52
C PRO A 99 0.77 7.08 -2.22
N GLN A 100 0.15 7.62 -1.18
CA GLN A 100 -0.03 6.95 0.10
C GLN A 100 -1.52 6.79 0.38
N CYS A 101 -1.90 5.58 0.75
CA CYS A 101 -3.24 5.24 1.17
C CYS A 101 -3.33 5.27 2.70
N GLU A 102 -4.39 5.86 3.22
CA GLU A 102 -4.66 5.97 4.66
C GLU A 102 -5.89 5.15 5.04
N PRO A 103 -5.93 4.54 6.23
CA PRO A 103 -7.09 3.77 6.67
C PRO A 103 -8.35 4.64 6.75
N ASP A 104 -9.47 4.12 6.25
CA ASP A 104 -10.79 4.71 6.45
C ASP A 104 -11.20 4.58 7.91
N CYS A 105 -11.37 5.70 8.60
CA CYS A 105 -11.70 5.72 10.02
C CYS A 105 -13.15 6.17 10.27
N GLY A 106 -13.75 5.70 11.37
CA GLY A 106 -15.08 6.15 11.81
C GLY A 106 -16.25 5.70 10.93
N VAL A 107 -16.04 4.78 9.99
CA VAL A 107 -17.09 4.21 9.14
C VAL A 107 -17.61 2.91 9.76
N PRO A 108 -18.90 2.85 10.19
CA PRO A 108 -19.51 1.61 10.66
C PRO A 108 -19.48 0.52 9.58
N ASN A 109 -19.65 -0.74 9.98
CA ASN A 109 -19.65 -1.83 9.01
C ASN A 109 -20.75 -1.62 7.96
N PRO A 110 -20.41 -1.48 6.66
CA PRO A 110 -21.37 -1.15 5.61
C PRO A 110 -22.38 -2.28 5.35
N LEU A 111 -22.12 -3.49 5.85
CA LEU A 111 -23.06 -4.61 5.77
C LEU A 111 -24.21 -4.47 6.77
N VAL A 112 -24.05 -3.66 7.83
CA VAL A 112 -25.10 -3.41 8.82
C VAL A 112 -26.00 -2.29 8.33
N ARG A 113 -27.27 -2.62 8.12
CA ARG A 113 -28.29 -1.65 7.70
C ARG A 113 -28.88 -0.96 8.93
N ASN A 114 -29.06 0.36 8.85
CA ASN A 114 -29.70 1.18 9.89
C ASN A 114 -28.94 1.22 11.22
N VAL A 115 -27.63 1.45 11.18
CA VAL A 115 -26.81 1.70 12.38
C VAL A 115 -27.42 2.87 13.15
N THR A 116 -27.76 2.64 14.42
CA THR A 116 -28.36 3.66 15.29
C THR A 116 -27.29 4.16 16.26
N LEU A 117 -26.83 5.40 16.04
CA LEU A 117 -25.86 6.04 16.93
C LEU A 117 -26.56 6.54 18.20
N THR A 118 -26.55 5.74 19.26
CA THR A 118 -27.19 6.12 20.53
C THR A 118 -26.16 6.63 21.55
N VAL A 119 -26.40 7.82 22.10
CA VAL A 119 -25.64 8.37 23.25
C VAL A 119 -26.36 8.10 24.58
N ALA A 120 -27.70 7.97 24.55
CA ALA A 120 -28.55 7.67 25.69
C ALA A 120 -29.53 6.54 25.34
N HIS A 121 -30.00 5.80 26.35
CA HIS A 121 -30.92 4.67 26.19
C HIS A 121 -30.38 3.58 25.25
N GLY A 122 -29.16 3.13 25.52
CA GLY A 122 -28.42 2.18 24.68
C GLY A 122 -29.23 0.98 24.24
N VAL A 123 -28.97 0.53 23.01
CA VAL A 123 -29.60 -0.63 22.38
C VAL A 123 -28.51 -1.67 22.13
N ASP A 124 -28.83 -2.94 22.32
CA ASP A 124 -27.90 -4.03 22.02
C ASP A 124 -27.56 -4.03 20.52
N THR A 125 -26.26 -4.13 20.21
CA THR A 125 -25.78 -4.26 18.83
C THR A 125 -26.31 -5.56 18.23
N LYS A 126 -26.82 -5.48 17.01
CA LYS A 126 -27.52 -6.62 16.38
C LYS A 126 -26.58 -7.56 15.64
N ASP A 127 -25.44 -7.03 15.21
CA ASP A 127 -24.47 -7.72 14.37
C ASP A 127 -23.05 -7.59 14.93
N VAL A 128 -22.24 -8.62 14.67
CA VAL A 128 -20.80 -8.60 14.94
C VAL A 128 -20.14 -7.56 14.03
N LEU A 129 -19.23 -6.77 14.58
CA LEU A 129 -18.52 -5.67 13.90
C LEU A 129 -19.41 -4.49 13.45
N GLU A 130 -20.62 -4.30 14.01
CA GLU A 130 -21.42 -3.09 13.76
C GLU A 130 -20.60 -1.80 13.97
N PHE A 131 -19.77 -1.80 15.02
CA PHE A 131 -18.74 -0.80 15.28
C PHE A 131 -17.35 -1.44 15.18
N PRO A 132 -16.70 -1.42 14.00
CA PRO A 132 -15.44 -2.16 13.76
C PRO A 132 -14.28 -1.74 14.67
N TRP A 133 -14.33 -0.54 15.22
CA TRP A 133 -13.32 -0.04 16.15
C TRP A 133 -13.51 -0.53 17.58
N HIS A 134 -14.61 -1.19 17.94
CA HIS A 134 -14.81 -1.66 19.32
C HIS A 134 -13.81 -2.76 19.69
N VAL A 135 -13.11 -2.58 20.81
CA VAL A 135 -12.13 -3.55 21.33
C VAL A 135 -12.50 -3.96 22.75
N GLY A 136 -12.57 -5.28 23.00
CA GLY A 136 -12.64 -5.83 24.34
C GLY A 136 -11.25 -6.09 24.90
N LEU A 137 -10.95 -5.55 26.09
CA LEU A 137 -9.71 -5.79 26.83
C LEU A 137 -9.98 -6.88 27.87
N HIS A 138 -9.36 -8.05 27.70
CA HIS A 138 -9.54 -9.20 28.57
C HIS A 138 -8.38 -9.36 29.53
N MET A 139 -8.68 -9.59 30.81
CA MET A 139 -7.69 -9.86 31.84
C MET A 139 -7.71 -11.35 32.18
N ARG A 140 -6.51 -11.94 32.29
CA ARG A 140 -6.35 -13.33 32.70
C ARG A 140 -6.35 -13.42 34.22
N ASN A 141 -7.28 -14.18 34.79
CA ASN A 141 -7.19 -14.58 36.18
C ASN A 141 -6.54 -15.96 36.29
N SER A 142 -5.58 -16.11 37.21
CA SER A 142 -4.80 -17.36 37.39
C SER A 142 -4.87 -17.86 38.84
N SER A 143 -5.93 -17.56 39.57
CA SER A 143 -6.03 -17.84 41.00
C SER A 143 -6.29 -19.31 41.38
N ALA A 144 -6.51 -20.24 40.45
CA ALA A 144 -6.83 -21.64 40.80
C ALA A 144 -6.36 -22.72 39.81
N GLY A 145 -5.37 -22.44 38.95
CA GLY A 145 -4.94 -23.39 37.90
C GLY A 145 -5.93 -23.55 36.73
N ILE A 146 -7.02 -22.76 36.73
CA ILE A 146 -7.98 -22.63 35.63
C ILE A 146 -7.62 -21.35 34.88
N LEU A 147 -7.43 -21.46 33.56
CA LEU A 147 -7.21 -20.31 32.68
C LEU A 147 -8.55 -19.66 32.37
N GLU A 148 -8.93 -18.63 33.13
CA GLU A 148 -10.16 -17.87 32.91
C GLU A 148 -9.83 -16.47 32.39
N TRP A 149 -10.47 -16.09 31.28
CA TRP A 149 -10.38 -14.76 30.70
C TRP A 149 -11.72 -14.07 30.88
N SER A 150 -11.73 -12.95 31.60
CA SER A 150 -12.91 -12.10 31.70
C SER A 150 -12.69 -10.79 30.96
N ASN A 151 -13.76 -10.25 30.37
CA ASN A 151 -13.70 -8.90 29.82
C ASN A 151 -13.56 -7.93 31.00
N HIS A 152 -12.50 -7.14 30.99
CA HIS A 152 -12.22 -6.17 32.04
C HIS A 152 -12.68 -4.77 31.65
N CYS A 153 -12.40 -4.36 30.41
CA CYS A 153 -12.66 -3.02 29.91
C CYS A 153 -12.87 -3.00 28.39
N GLY A 154 -13.34 -1.86 27.88
CA GLY A 154 -13.44 -1.58 26.45
C GLY A 154 -12.34 -0.64 25.95
N GLY A 155 -12.23 -0.55 24.63
CA GLY A 155 -11.36 0.40 23.93
C GLY A 155 -11.86 0.69 22.52
N SER A 156 -11.16 1.58 21.84
CA SER A 156 -11.42 1.93 20.44
C SER A 156 -10.13 1.84 19.63
N LEU A 157 -10.16 1.08 18.54
CA LEU A 157 -9.09 1.05 17.56
C LEU A 157 -9.05 2.39 16.82
N ILE A 158 -7.95 3.13 16.97
CA ILE A 158 -7.76 4.45 16.35
C ILE A 158 -6.71 4.44 15.23
N SER A 159 -5.93 3.35 15.14
CA SER A 159 -5.06 3.03 14.00
C SER A 159 -4.82 1.50 13.98
N PRO A 160 -4.24 0.92 12.91
CA PRO A 160 -3.99 -0.52 12.81
C PRO A 160 -3.20 -1.13 13.98
N HIS A 161 -2.51 -0.30 14.76
CA HIS A 161 -1.64 -0.74 15.85
C HIS A 161 -1.88 0.00 17.17
N LEU A 162 -2.98 0.76 17.29
CA LEU A 162 -3.24 1.58 18.46
C LEU A 162 -4.68 1.46 18.92
N VAL A 163 -4.83 1.05 20.18
CA VAL A 163 -6.12 1.01 20.88
C VAL A 163 -6.13 2.11 21.94
N LEU A 164 -7.13 2.99 21.86
CA LEU A 164 -7.42 4.00 22.87
C LEU A 164 -8.33 3.42 23.95
N THR A 165 -7.99 3.61 25.22
CA THR A 165 -8.82 3.18 26.36
C THR A 165 -8.64 4.14 27.54
N GLY A 166 -9.47 3.99 28.57
CA GLY A 166 -9.30 4.73 29.83
C GLY A 166 -8.08 4.24 30.58
N MET A 167 -7.29 5.16 31.16
CA MET A 167 -6.08 4.80 31.92
C MET A 167 -6.37 3.81 33.06
N HIS A 168 -7.52 3.95 33.73
CA HIS A 168 -7.91 3.05 34.83
C HIS A 168 -8.03 1.58 34.39
N ALA A 169 -8.32 1.31 33.12
CA ALA A 169 -8.41 -0.04 32.55
C ALA A 169 -7.07 -0.80 32.58
N LEU A 170 -5.96 -0.07 32.70
CA LEU A 170 -4.61 -0.61 32.68
C LEU A 170 -3.96 -0.62 34.07
N LEU A 171 -4.58 0.05 35.05
CA LEU A 171 -4.09 0.11 36.41
C LEU A 171 -4.79 -0.99 37.22
N THR A 172 -4.06 -2.06 37.51
CA THR A 172 -4.51 -3.05 38.49
C THR A 172 -4.43 -2.44 39.89
N HIS A 173 -5.56 -2.39 40.59
CA HIS A 173 -5.57 -2.14 42.03
C HIS A 173 -5.12 -3.37 42.82
#